data_AF-A0A6P0DDR9-F1
#
_entry.id   AF-A0A6P0DDR9-F1
#
_cell.length_a   1.000
_cell.length_b   1.000
_cell.length_c   1.000
_cell.angle_alpha   90.00
_cell.angle_beta   90.00
_cell.angle_gamma   90.00
#
_symmetry.space_group_name_H-M   'P 1'
#
loop_
_entity.id
_entity.type
_entity.pdbx_description
1 polymer ?
#
loop_
_entity_poly.entity_id
_entity_poly.type
_entity_poly.pdbx_seq_one_letter_code
_entity_poly.pdbx_strand_id
1 'polypeptide(L)'
;MAEFLASLKELAAWPGSEFWAAIIGAVVGGLITLIAQRQEQKASRQERAEDRMLEAKGQAYSLLFKVISIHASFGHIKAHVDERLEVGKNEKNNHVSAILLPLANPPYPIDFAPSEMAMLLSLKDDEVFNALASLDKIHNSIIPVWTMYEAKRSTIAQQGENHTFDGSDGKGQFDVRRGSHLEAMMFEVEGVAKELVRRAQQDFAEANDALSKLVLLLNDRLQLGVNVTGK
;
A
#
# COMPACT_ATOMS: atom_id res chain seq x y z
N MET A 1 -11.06 -6.44 -54.54
CA MET A 1 -9.79 -7.19 -54.78
C MET A 1 -9.80 -7.84 -56.15
N ALA A 2 -10.75 -8.74 -56.45
CA ALA A 2 -10.82 -9.40 -57.76
C ALA A 2 -11.04 -8.44 -58.94
N GLU A 3 -11.96 -7.48 -58.84
CA GLU A 3 -12.22 -6.48 -59.91
C GLU A 3 -11.05 -5.50 -60.11
N PHE A 4 -10.38 -5.11 -59.02
CA PHE A 4 -9.19 -4.25 -59.07
C PHE A 4 -7.98 -4.95 -59.72
N LEU A 5 -7.81 -6.24 -59.46
CA LEU A 5 -6.78 -7.06 -60.11
C LEU A 5 -7.08 -7.30 -61.59
N ALA A 6 -8.37 -7.39 -61.96
CA ALA A 6 -8.79 -7.50 -63.36
C ALA A 6 -8.54 -6.21 -64.15
N SER A 7 -8.85 -5.04 -63.58
CA SER A 7 -8.59 -3.74 -64.23
C SER A 7 -7.10 -3.44 -64.41
N LEU A 8 -6.24 -3.90 -63.49
CA LEU A 8 -4.78 -3.77 -63.61
C LEU A 8 -4.20 -4.65 -64.72
N LYS A 9 -4.79 -5.82 -64.99
CA LYS A 9 -4.37 -6.70 -66.09
C LYS A 9 -4.67 -6.09 -67.47
N GLU A 10 -5.81 -5.42 -67.62
CA GLU A 10 -6.18 -4.78 -68.89
C GLU A 10 -5.27 -3.58 -69.22
N LEU A 11 -4.85 -2.80 -68.21
CA LEU A 11 -3.92 -1.68 -68.38
C LEU A 11 -2.49 -2.08 -68.78
N ALA A 12 -2.05 -3.29 -68.42
CA ALA A 12 -0.72 -3.81 -68.77
C ALA A 12 -0.59 -4.23 -70.25
N ALA A 13 -1.71 -4.41 -70.96
CA ALA A 13 -1.73 -4.95 -72.33
C ALA A 13 -1.64 -3.87 -73.44
N TRP A 14 -1.52 -2.59 -73.09
CA TRP A 14 -1.50 -1.47 -74.05
C TRP A 14 -0.07 -1.12 -74.55
N PRO A 15 0.10 -0.58 -75.77
CA PRO A 15 1.42 -0.24 -76.32
C PRO A 15 2.06 0.90 -75.51
N GLY A 16 3.27 0.69 -74.97
CA GLY A 16 3.88 1.51 -73.91
C GLY A 16 4.08 0.75 -72.58
N SER A 17 4.22 -0.58 -72.67
CA SER A 17 4.12 -1.55 -71.57
C SER A 17 5.05 -1.29 -70.39
N GLU A 18 6.22 -0.68 -70.60
CA GLU A 18 7.18 -0.40 -69.53
C GLU A 18 6.69 0.69 -68.57
N PHE A 19 6.06 1.75 -69.08
CA PHE A 19 5.51 2.84 -68.27
C PHE A 19 4.30 2.37 -67.46
N TRP A 20 3.40 1.60 -68.09
CA TRP A 20 2.23 1.03 -67.41
C TRP A 20 2.60 -0.08 -66.42
N ALA A 21 3.60 -0.91 -66.74
CA ALA A 21 4.13 -1.90 -65.80
C ALA A 21 4.77 -1.24 -64.57
N ALA A 22 5.48 -0.11 -64.74
CA ALA A 22 6.05 0.64 -63.63
C ALA A 22 4.96 1.24 -62.72
N ILE A 23 3.87 1.78 -63.30
CA ILE A 23 2.72 2.29 -62.53
C ILE A 23 2.04 1.16 -61.75
N ILE A 24 1.77 0.02 -62.40
CA ILE A 24 1.13 -1.13 -61.75
C ILE A 24 2.03 -1.69 -60.64
N GLY A 25 3.34 -1.79 -60.87
CA GLY A 25 4.32 -2.20 -59.88
C GLY A 25 4.38 -1.25 -58.67
N ALA A 26 4.34 0.06 -58.90
CA ALA A 26 4.32 1.06 -57.83
C ALA A 26 3.01 1.02 -57.02
N VAL A 27 1.87 0.83 -57.68
CA VAL A 27 0.57 0.71 -57.01
C VAL A 27 0.50 -0.55 -56.16
N VAL A 28 0.90 -1.71 -56.70
CA VAL A 28 0.89 -2.98 -55.97
C VAL A 28 1.93 -2.97 -54.84
N GLY A 29 3.15 -2.47 -55.09
CA GLY A 29 4.19 -2.30 -54.08
C GLY A 29 3.76 -1.35 -52.96
N GLY A 30 3.14 -0.23 -53.31
CA GLY A 30 2.54 0.71 -52.35
C GLY A 30 1.44 0.06 -51.51
N LEU A 31 0.56 -0.72 -52.12
CA LEU A 31 -0.54 -1.42 -51.42
C LEU A 31 -0.03 -2.47 -50.44
N ILE A 32 0.96 -3.28 -50.85
CA ILE A 32 1.61 -4.28 -50.00
C ILE A 32 2.29 -3.60 -48.80
N THR A 33 3.02 -2.51 -49.05
CA THR A 33 3.69 -1.73 -48.01
C THR A 33 2.68 -1.16 -47.02
N LEU A 34 1.54 -0.65 -47.49
CA LEU A 34 0.47 -0.12 -46.63
C LEU A 34 -0.15 -1.19 -45.74
N ILE A 35 -0.37 -2.40 -46.26
CA ILE A 35 -0.90 -3.53 -45.50
C ILE A 35 0.11 -4.01 -44.46
N ALA A 36 1.38 -4.18 -44.86
CA ALA A 36 2.46 -4.57 -43.96
C ALA A 36 2.62 -3.56 -42.81
N GLN A 37 2.66 -2.26 -43.14
CA GLN A 37 2.79 -1.19 -42.15
C GLN A 37 1.59 -1.13 -41.18
N ARG A 38 0.37 -1.42 -41.65
CA ARG A 38 -0.81 -1.51 -40.76
C ARG A 38 -0.74 -2.72 -39.83
N GLN A 39 -0.25 -3.86 -40.30
CA GLN A 39 -0.06 -5.05 -39.47
C GLN A 39 1.02 -4.80 -38.40
N GLU A 40 2.16 -4.24 -38.79
CA GLU A 40 3.24 -3.86 -37.86
C GLU A 40 2.75 -2.87 -36.80
N GLN A 41 1.99 -1.83 -37.19
CA GLN A 41 1.41 -0.90 -36.23
C GLN A 41 0.44 -1.58 -35.26
N LYS A 42 -0.34 -2.55 -35.72
CA LYS A 42 -1.25 -3.31 -34.85
C LYS A 42 -0.47 -4.21 -33.89
N ALA A 43 0.51 -4.94 -34.39
CA ALA A 43 1.39 -5.78 -33.58
C ALA A 43 2.15 -4.96 -32.54
N SER A 44 2.76 -3.85 -32.94
CA SER A 44 3.47 -2.94 -32.04
C SER A 44 2.56 -2.30 -30.99
N ARG A 45 1.29 -1.99 -31.32
CA ARG A 45 0.32 -1.51 -30.33
C ARG A 45 -0.05 -2.59 -29.32
N GLN A 46 -0.15 -3.83 -29.76
CA GLN A 46 -0.47 -4.97 -28.91
C GLN A 46 0.70 -5.29 -27.97
N GLU A 47 1.92 -5.37 -28.50
CA GLU A 47 3.15 -5.56 -27.72
C GLU A 47 3.29 -4.49 -26.63
N ARG A 48 3.12 -3.21 -26.99
CA ARG A 48 3.13 -2.10 -26.00
C ARG A 48 1.99 -2.18 -24.98
N ALA A 49 0.87 -2.82 -25.30
CA ALA A 49 -0.22 -3.00 -24.36
C ALA A 49 0.11 -4.15 -23.39
N GLU A 50 0.70 -5.23 -23.88
CA GLU A 50 1.18 -6.36 -23.10
C GLU A 50 2.30 -5.93 -22.14
N ASP A 51 3.28 -5.15 -22.62
CA ASP A 51 4.36 -4.60 -21.79
C ASP A 51 3.83 -3.73 -20.65
N ARG A 52 2.91 -2.80 -20.95
CA ARG A 52 2.28 -1.94 -19.94
C ARG A 52 1.47 -2.76 -18.93
N MET A 53 0.83 -3.84 -19.36
CA MET A 53 0.09 -4.72 -18.47
C MET A 53 1.04 -5.50 -17.55
N LEU A 54 2.16 -6.01 -18.07
CA LEU A 54 3.18 -6.68 -17.26
C LEU A 54 3.80 -5.73 -16.23
N GLU A 55 4.12 -4.50 -16.64
CA GLU A 55 4.61 -3.46 -15.73
C GLU A 55 3.59 -3.15 -14.64
N ALA A 56 2.32 -2.93 -15.01
CA ALA A 56 1.25 -2.67 -14.05
C ALA A 56 1.08 -3.83 -13.05
N LYS A 57 1.17 -5.09 -13.49
CA LYS A 57 1.15 -6.26 -12.61
C LYS A 57 2.33 -6.27 -11.64
N GLY A 58 3.53 -5.93 -12.11
CA GLY A 58 4.72 -5.81 -11.25
C GLY A 58 4.53 -4.76 -10.15
N GLN A 59 4.07 -3.56 -10.52
CA GLN A 59 3.76 -2.49 -9.56
C GLN A 59 2.64 -2.89 -8.59
N ALA A 60 1.62 -3.61 -9.09
CA ALA A 60 0.50 -4.08 -8.27
C ALA A 60 0.94 -5.09 -7.21
N TYR A 61 1.83 -6.04 -7.55
CA TYR A 61 2.39 -6.97 -6.56
C TYR A 61 3.26 -6.27 -5.52
N SER A 62 4.08 -5.31 -5.95
CA SER A 62 4.90 -4.51 -5.03
C SER A 62 4.04 -3.74 -4.03
N LEU A 63 3.02 -3.03 -4.53
CA LEU A 63 2.06 -2.32 -3.68
C LEU A 63 1.32 -3.27 -2.74
N LEU A 64 0.80 -4.38 -3.26
CA LEU A 64 0.07 -5.37 -2.46
C LEU A 64 0.94 -5.93 -1.32
N PHE A 65 2.20 -6.27 -1.61
CA PHE A 65 3.12 -6.75 -0.58
C PHE A 65 3.36 -5.73 0.53
N LYS A 66 3.51 -4.45 0.18
CA LYS A 66 3.66 -3.36 1.15
C LYS A 66 2.40 -3.18 2.00
N VAL A 67 1.21 -3.24 1.39
CA VAL A 67 -0.07 -3.12 2.11
C VAL A 67 -0.30 -4.31 3.05
N ILE A 68 0.04 -5.53 2.63
CA ILE A 68 0.03 -6.71 3.51
C ILE A 68 0.99 -6.52 4.69
N SER A 69 2.19 -5.98 4.43
CA SER A 69 3.19 -5.73 5.47
C SER A 69 2.70 -4.69 6.48
N ILE A 70 2.07 -3.61 6.01
CA ILE A 70 1.44 -2.59 6.87
C ILE A 70 0.30 -3.19 7.69
N HIS A 71 -0.60 -3.96 7.06
CA HIS A 71 -1.70 -4.64 7.74
C HIS A 71 -1.21 -5.58 8.83
N ALA A 72 -0.20 -6.41 8.55
CA ALA A 72 0.41 -7.31 9.52
C ALA A 72 1.06 -6.54 10.68
N SER A 73 1.78 -5.44 10.39
CA SER A 73 2.36 -4.56 11.42
C SER A 73 1.28 -4.02 12.36
N PHE A 74 0.19 -3.46 11.83
CA PHE A 74 -0.91 -2.99 12.67
C PHE A 74 -1.61 -4.12 13.42
N GLY A 75 -1.73 -5.30 12.81
CA GLY A 75 -2.28 -6.49 13.47
C GLY A 75 -1.48 -6.90 14.69
N HIS A 76 -0.14 -6.93 14.58
CA HIS A 76 0.74 -7.20 15.72
C HIS A 76 0.65 -6.11 16.80
N ILE A 77 0.60 -4.83 16.41
CA ILE A 77 0.44 -3.72 17.36
C ILE A 77 -0.89 -3.84 18.11
N LYS A 78 -1.99 -4.09 17.40
CA LYS A 78 -3.31 -4.28 17.99
C LYS A 78 -3.33 -5.47 18.94
N ALA A 79 -2.77 -6.60 18.54
CA ALA A 79 -2.69 -7.80 19.39
C ALA A 79 -1.93 -7.52 20.69
N HIS A 80 -0.78 -6.85 20.61
CA HIS A 80 -0.01 -6.42 21.78
C HIS A 80 -0.83 -5.52 22.70
N VAL A 81 -1.50 -4.51 22.13
CA VAL A 81 -2.38 -3.60 22.90
C VAL A 81 -3.49 -4.37 23.60
N ASP A 82 -4.22 -5.22 22.86
CA ASP A 82 -5.36 -5.97 23.39
C ASP A 82 -4.94 -6.91 24.53
N GLU A 83 -3.81 -7.61 24.38
CA GLU A 83 -3.24 -8.47 25.42
C GLU A 83 -2.95 -7.67 26.70
N ARG A 84 -2.32 -6.49 26.57
CA ARG A 84 -2.00 -5.65 27.74
C ARG A 84 -3.24 -5.06 28.40
N LEU A 85 -4.25 -4.71 27.62
CA LEU A 85 -5.54 -4.26 28.16
C LEU A 85 -6.28 -5.39 28.88
N GLU A 86 -6.19 -6.63 28.40
CA GLU A 86 -6.75 -7.79 29.06
C GLU A 86 -6.06 -8.06 30.41
N VAL A 87 -4.72 -7.99 30.46
CA VAL A 87 -3.97 -8.04 31.72
C VAL A 87 -4.43 -6.94 32.68
N GLY A 88 -4.57 -5.70 32.21
CA GLY A 88 -5.06 -4.59 33.04
C GLY A 88 -6.45 -4.81 33.62
N LYS A 89 -7.36 -5.44 32.86
CA LYS A 89 -8.69 -5.83 33.37
C LYS A 89 -8.59 -6.87 34.49
N ASN A 90 -7.72 -7.87 34.33
CA ASN A 90 -7.50 -8.92 35.34
C ASN A 90 -6.89 -8.36 36.63
N GLU A 91 -5.99 -7.38 36.51
CA GLU A 91 -5.36 -6.69 37.62
C GLU A 91 -6.21 -5.54 38.21
N LYS A 92 -7.38 -5.25 37.63
CA LYS A 92 -8.27 -4.12 38.00
C LYS A 92 -7.56 -2.76 37.96
N ASN A 93 -6.63 -2.58 37.02
CA ASN A 93 -5.92 -1.33 36.82
C ASN A 93 -6.57 -0.53 35.69
N ASN A 94 -7.03 0.68 36.00
CA ASN A 94 -7.71 1.56 35.06
C ASN A 94 -6.75 2.52 34.33
N HIS A 95 -5.48 2.56 34.70
CA HIS A 95 -4.48 3.42 34.07
C HIS A 95 -3.79 2.68 32.93
N VAL A 96 -4.05 3.12 31.69
CA VAL A 96 -3.51 2.49 30.49
C VAL A 96 -1.98 2.58 30.47
N SER A 97 -1.40 3.68 30.91
CA SER A 97 0.05 3.88 31.00
C SER A 97 0.78 2.92 31.96
N ALA A 98 0.05 2.42 32.96
CA ALA A 98 0.60 1.47 33.93
C ALA A 98 0.67 0.04 33.34
N ILE A 99 -0.26 -0.30 32.44
CA ILE A 99 -0.41 -1.65 31.87
C ILE A 99 0.22 -1.79 30.48
N LEU A 100 0.19 -0.72 29.68
CA LEU A 100 0.67 -0.73 28.31
C LEU A 100 2.20 -0.68 28.30
N LEU A 101 2.81 -1.73 27.76
CA LEU A 101 4.26 -1.80 27.60
C LEU A 101 4.69 -1.18 26.26
N PRO A 102 5.85 -0.50 26.21
CA PRO A 102 6.46 -0.08 24.95
C PRO A 102 6.74 -1.27 24.02
N LEU A 103 6.78 -1.00 22.71
CA LEU A 103 7.20 -1.98 21.70
C LEU A 103 8.73 -2.05 21.68
N ALA A 104 9.29 -3.20 22.03
CA ALA A 104 10.75 -3.40 22.04
C ALA A 104 11.37 -3.35 20.63
N ASN A 105 10.61 -3.75 19.60
CA ASN A 105 11.05 -3.73 18.21
C ASN A 105 9.93 -3.15 17.33
N PRO A 106 9.86 -1.82 17.17
CA PRO A 106 8.86 -1.21 16.30
C PRO A 106 9.07 -1.64 14.83
N PRO A 107 8.01 -1.70 14.02
CA PRO A 107 8.13 -2.07 12.61
C PRO A 107 8.97 -1.05 11.84
N TYR A 108 9.56 -1.50 10.73
CA TYR A 108 10.31 -0.62 9.83
C TYR A 108 9.36 0.26 9.01
N PRO A 109 9.75 1.51 8.68
CA PRO A 109 8.99 2.35 7.77
C PRO A 109 8.78 1.69 6.40
N ILE A 110 7.61 1.91 5.81
CA ILE A 110 7.24 1.42 4.48
C ILE A 110 6.72 2.61 3.69
N ASP A 111 7.25 2.84 2.49
CA ASP A 111 6.83 3.93 1.61
C ASP A 111 6.28 3.38 0.30
N PHE A 112 5.17 3.95 -0.17
CA PHE A 112 4.65 3.64 -1.51
C PHE A 112 5.44 4.39 -2.57
N ALA A 113 5.83 3.67 -3.62
CA ALA A 113 6.57 4.24 -4.73
C ALA A 113 5.64 5.09 -5.61
N PRO A 114 6.12 6.18 -6.22
CA PRO A 114 5.32 6.97 -7.14
C PRO A 114 4.74 6.16 -8.31
N SER A 115 5.47 5.15 -8.79
CA SER A 115 5.01 4.23 -9.85
C SER A 115 3.85 3.34 -9.42
N GLU A 116 3.84 2.89 -8.16
CA GLU A 116 2.74 2.11 -7.57
C GLU A 116 1.47 2.95 -7.48
N MET A 117 1.60 4.20 -7.00
CA MET A 117 0.47 5.12 -6.89
C MET A 117 -0.04 5.60 -8.25
N ALA A 118 0.85 5.80 -9.23
CA ALA A 118 0.47 6.12 -10.60
C ALA A 118 -0.26 4.95 -11.28
N MET A 119 0.19 3.72 -11.05
CA MET A 119 -0.50 2.52 -11.50
C MET A 119 -1.90 2.46 -10.87
N LEU A 120 -2.02 2.67 -9.56
CA LEU A 120 -3.32 2.66 -8.88
C LEU A 120 -4.29 3.71 -9.45
N LEU A 121 -3.81 4.94 -9.70
CA LEU A 121 -4.60 5.98 -10.37
C LEU A 121 -5.06 5.56 -11.78
N SER A 122 -4.22 4.83 -12.51
CA SER A 122 -4.57 4.36 -13.85
C SER A 122 -5.72 3.33 -13.87
N LEU A 123 -5.97 2.66 -12.73
CA LEU A 123 -7.08 1.71 -12.56
C LEU A 123 -8.43 2.40 -12.34
N LYS A 124 -8.46 3.73 -12.14
CA LYS A 124 -9.66 4.57 -12.05
C LYS A 124 -10.63 4.17 -10.93
N ASP A 125 -10.09 3.81 -9.78
CA ASP A 125 -10.85 3.56 -8.56
C ASP A 125 -10.43 4.56 -7.48
N ASP A 126 -11.21 5.64 -7.38
CA ASP A 126 -10.92 6.74 -6.46
C ASP A 126 -11.08 6.32 -4.98
N GLU A 127 -11.96 5.36 -4.70
CA GLU A 127 -12.18 4.89 -3.33
C GLU A 127 -10.96 4.11 -2.82
N VAL A 128 -10.47 3.16 -3.61
CA VAL A 128 -9.25 2.40 -3.29
C VAL A 128 -8.03 3.31 -3.24
N PHE A 129 -7.93 4.26 -4.18
CA PHE A 129 -6.85 5.25 -4.17
C PHE A 129 -6.84 6.06 -2.89
N ASN A 130 -7.98 6.62 -2.49
CA ASN A 130 -8.08 7.42 -1.27
C ASN A 130 -7.80 6.61 0.00
N ALA A 131 -8.20 5.34 0.04
CA ALA A 131 -7.89 4.44 1.15
C ALA A 131 -6.38 4.17 1.30
N LEU A 132 -5.63 4.19 0.20
CA LEU A 132 -4.19 3.92 0.20
C LEU A 132 -3.32 5.17 0.21
N ALA A 133 -3.81 6.33 -0.25
CA ALA A 133 -3.02 7.53 -0.49
C ALA A 133 -2.22 8.06 0.71
N SER A 134 -2.64 7.71 1.93
CA SER A 134 -1.95 8.07 3.17
C SER A 134 -1.63 6.89 4.08
N LEU A 135 -1.89 5.66 3.65
CA LEU A 135 -1.74 4.49 4.52
C LEU A 135 -0.28 4.29 4.96
N ASP A 136 0.67 4.50 4.05
CA ASP A 136 2.12 4.49 4.33
C ASP A 136 2.51 5.56 5.37
N LYS A 137 2.00 6.78 5.22
CA LYS A 137 2.23 7.89 6.15
C LYS A 137 1.62 7.61 7.52
N ILE A 138 0.42 7.05 7.58
CA ILE A 138 -0.24 6.67 8.83
C ILE A 138 0.60 5.60 9.55
N HIS A 139 1.03 4.56 8.84
CA HIS A 139 1.92 3.52 9.35
C HIS A 139 3.25 4.10 9.84
N ASN A 140 3.89 4.97 9.08
CA ASN A 140 5.18 5.53 9.47
C ASN A 140 5.06 6.54 10.62
N SER A 141 3.89 7.19 10.77
CA SER A 141 3.64 8.17 11.82
C SER A 141 3.49 7.56 13.22
N ILE A 142 3.04 6.30 13.34
CA ILE A 142 2.82 5.70 14.67
C ILE A 142 4.12 5.25 15.34
N ILE A 143 5.14 4.90 14.54
CA ILE A 143 6.46 4.44 15.02
C ILE A 143 7.09 5.44 16.00
N PRO A 144 7.29 6.73 15.67
CA PRO A 144 7.89 7.69 16.60
C PRO A 144 7.03 7.96 17.84
N VAL A 145 5.71 7.75 17.78
CA VAL A 145 4.82 7.90 18.94
C VAL A 145 5.11 6.82 19.99
N TRP A 146 5.39 5.59 19.54
CA TRP A 146 5.82 4.50 20.43
C TRP A 146 7.17 4.80 21.11
N THR A 147 8.15 5.31 20.35
CA THR A 147 9.44 5.73 20.92
C THR A 147 9.28 6.88 21.93
N MET A 148 8.42 7.85 21.62
CA MET A 148 8.10 8.95 22.54
C MET A 148 7.41 8.43 23.81
N TYR A 149 6.49 7.48 23.69
CA TYR A 149 5.82 6.87 24.83
C TYR A 149 6.83 6.16 25.76
N GLU A 150 7.76 5.39 25.20
CA GLU A 150 8.84 4.74 25.96
C GLU A 150 9.69 5.77 26.72
N ALA A 151 10.14 6.82 26.02
CA ALA A 151 10.94 7.89 26.60
C ALA A 151 10.19 8.59 27.75
N LYS A 152 8.93 9.00 27.54
CA LYS A 152 8.14 9.63 28.60
C LYS A 152 7.88 8.66 29.77
N ARG A 153 7.56 7.40 29.50
CA ARG A 153 7.31 6.40 30.56
C ARG A 153 8.56 6.12 31.41
N SER A 154 9.74 6.02 30.80
CA SER A 154 11.00 5.77 31.52
C SER A 154 11.37 6.92 32.47
N THR A 155 11.00 8.16 32.14
CA THR A 155 11.27 9.32 33.01
C THR A 155 10.42 9.35 34.28
N ILE A 156 9.24 8.72 34.31
CA ILE A 156 8.40 8.62 35.52
C ILE A 156 9.17 7.93 36.65
N ALA A 157 9.87 6.84 36.37
CA ALA A 157 10.63 6.09 37.36
C ALA A 157 11.78 6.92 37.98
N GLN A 158 12.31 7.89 37.24
CA GLN A 158 13.40 8.77 37.68
C GLN A 158 12.91 9.93 38.56
N GLN A 159 11.62 10.25 38.53
CA GLN A 159 11.03 11.44 39.16
C GLN A 159 10.17 11.13 40.40
N GLY A 160 9.88 9.85 40.66
CA GLY A 160 9.16 9.44 41.87
C GLY A 160 10.00 9.65 43.13
N GLU A 161 9.40 10.11 44.22
CA GLU A 161 9.98 9.98 45.57
C GLU A 161 9.44 8.68 46.19
N ASN A 162 10.23 8.01 47.03
CA ASN A 162 9.81 6.85 47.84
C ASN A 162 9.36 5.63 47.00
N HIS A 163 10.33 4.94 46.40
CA HIS A 163 10.09 3.80 45.52
C HIS A 163 10.01 2.50 46.34
N THR A 164 8.87 1.82 46.30
CA THR A 164 8.85 0.39 46.59
C THR A 164 8.77 -0.36 45.28
N PHE A 165 9.81 -1.16 45.00
CA PHE A 165 9.88 -2.01 43.82
C PHE A 165 9.76 -3.46 44.28
N ASP A 166 8.68 -4.11 43.86
CA ASP A 166 8.51 -5.54 43.99
C ASP A 166 9.27 -6.23 42.86
N GLY A 167 10.42 -6.82 43.17
CA GLY A 167 11.25 -7.55 42.21
C GLY A 167 10.66 -8.89 41.75
N SER A 168 9.63 -9.41 42.42
CA SER A 168 8.95 -10.65 42.03
C SER A 168 7.89 -10.41 40.95
N ASP A 169 7.16 -9.30 41.07
CA ASP A 169 6.11 -8.90 40.12
C ASP A 169 6.56 -7.81 39.13
N GLY A 170 7.76 -7.23 39.31
CA GLY A 170 8.26 -6.11 38.52
C GLY A 170 7.46 -4.82 38.71
N LYS A 171 6.73 -4.69 39.82
CA LYS A 171 5.80 -3.57 40.10
C LYS A 171 6.48 -2.50 40.94
N GLY A 172 6.35 -1.24 40.51
CA GLY A 172 6.76 -0.07 41.28
C GLY A 172 5.56 0.68 41.85
N GLN A 173 5.61 1.07 43.12
CA GLN A 173 4.66 2.02 43.72
C GLN A 173 5.37 3.34 44.01
N PHE A 174 4.64 4.44 43.77
CA PHE A 174 5.10 5.80 43.95
C PHE A 174 4.00 6.62 44.63
N ASP A 175 4.39 7.47 45.59
CA ASP A 175 3.49 8.44 46.19
C ASP A 175 3.39 9.68 45.29
N VAL A 176 2.22 9.93 44.72
CA VAL A 176 1.98 11.08 43.84
C VAL A 176 1.31 12.20 44.62
N ARG A 177 2.00 13.34 44.77
CA ARG A 177 1.40 14.54 45.38
C ARG A 177 0.56 15.30 44.36
N ARG A 178 -0.62 15.76 44.77
CA ARG A 178 -1.49 16.58 43.93
C ARG A 178 -0.81 17.92 43.57
N GLY A 179 -0.89 18.30 42.30
CA GLY A 179 -0.22 19.47 41.73
C GLY A 179 1.28 19.29 41.50
N SER A 180 1.82 18.08 41.69
CA SER A 180 3.25 17.82 41.45
C SER A 180 3.56 17.69 39.96
N HIS A 181 4.84 17.88 39.63
CA HIS A 181 5.35 17.63 38.28
C HIS A 181 5.12 16.18 37.84
N LEU A 182 5.26 15.22 38.77
CA LEU A 182 5.02 13.80 38.54
C LEU A 182 3.56 13.52 38.14
N GLU A 183 2.59 14.15 38.80
CA GLU A 183 1.17 14.01 38.44
C GLU A 183 0.90 14.50 37.01
N ALA A 184 1.48 15.65 36.62
CA ALA A 184 1.35 16.18 35.27
C ALA A 184 1.98 15.25 34.22
N MET A 185 3.17 14.71 34.50
CA MET A 185 3.83 13.74 33.62
C MET A 185 3.02 12.44 33.47
N MET A 186 2.50 11.90 34.57
CA MET A 186 1.67 10.70 34.55
C MET A 186 0.39 10.93 33.72
N PHE A 187 -0.22 12.11 33.84
CA PHE A 187 -1.37 12.50 33.03
C PHE A 187 -1.02 12.55 31.53
N GLU A 188 0.11 13.15 31.16
CA GLU A 188 0.56 13.18 29.75
C GLU A 188 0.83 11.78 29.20
N VAL A 189 1.53 10.93 29.95
CA VAL A 189 1.84 9.56 29.53
C VAL A 189 0.56 8.73 29.40
N GLU A 190 -0.40 8.91 30.30
CA GLU A 190 -1.72 8.29 30.20
C GLU A 190 -2.47 8.75 28.94
N GLY A 191 -2.39 10.04 28.59
CA GLY A 191 -2.98 10.58 27.36
C GLY A 191 -2.38 9.94 26.11
N VAL A 192 -1.05 9.83 26.04
CA VAL A 192 -0.35 9.16 24.93
C VAL A 192 -0.72 7.67 24.86
N ALA A 193 -0.77 6.98 26.01
CA ALA A 193 -1.11 5.56 26.06
C ALA A 193 -2.53 5.29 25.56
N LYS A 194 -3.51 6.11 25.97
CA LYS A 194 -4.89 6.02 25.47
C LYS A 194 -4.99 6.28 23.98
N GLU A 195 -4.24 7.25 23.46
CA GLU A 195 -4.21 7.53 22.03
C GLU A 195 -3.58 6.37 21.24
N LEU A 196 -2.51 5.75 21.75
CA LEU A 196 -1.90 4.55 21.16
C LEU A 196 -2.90 3.37 21.09
N VAL A 197 -3.69 3.16 22.15
CA VAL A 197 -4.76 2.14 22.15
C VAL A 197 -5.79 2.43 21.06
N ARG A 198 -6.26 3.68 20.99
CA ARG A 198 -7.27 4.12 20.03
C ARG A 198 -6.76 3.93 18.59
N ARG A 199 -5.53 4.37 18.32
CA ARG A 199 -4.84 4.25 17.02
C ARG A 199 -4.63 2.79 16.63
N ALA A 200 -4.23 1.91 17.56
CA ALA A 200 -4.03 0.50 17.25
C ALA A 200 -5.30 -0.18 16.70
N GLN A 201 -6.47 0.18 17.21
CA GLN A 201 -7.74 -0.35 16.71
C GLN A 201 -8.16 0.30 15.38
N GLN A 202 -8.07 1.64 15.29
CA GLN A 202 -8.47 2.38 14.10
C GLN A 202 -7.56 2.05 12.91
N ASP A 203 -6.24 2.17 13.08
CA ASP A 203 -5.27 1.99 12.01
C ASP A 203 -5.30 0.56 11.46
N PHE A 204 -5.54 -0.44 12.33
CA PHE A 204 -5.75 -1.82 11.89
C PHE A 204 -7.02 -1.98 11.05
N ALA A 205 -8.14 -1.38 11.49
CA ALA A 205 -9.40 -1.45 10.76
C ALA A 205 -9.29 -0.77 9.38
N GLU A 206 -8.65 0.39 9.31
CA GLU A 206 -8.39 1.12 8.07
C GLU A 206 -7.48 0.33 7.12
N ALA A 207 -6.39 -0.24 7.64
CA ALA A 207 -5.50 -1.08 6.83
C ALA A 207 -6.18 -2.36 6.32
N ASN A 208 -7.07 -2.95 7.11
CA ASN A 208 -7.83 -4.13 6.72
C ASN A 208 -8.85 -3.82 5.61
N ASP A 209 -9.55 -2.68 5.71
CA ASP A 209 -10.43 -2.19 4.66
C ASP A 209 -9.66 -1.90 3.37
N ALA A 210 -8.54 -1.16 3.47
CA ALA A 210 -7.68 -0.84 2.33
C ALA A 210 -7.12 -2.09 1.63
N LEU A 211 -6.65 -3.08 2.38
CA LEU A 211 -6.17 -4.35 1.85
C LEU A 211 -7.29 -5.11 1.11
N SER A 212 -8.47 -5.20 1.71
CA SER A 212 -9.62 -5.91 1.14
C SER A 212 -10.04 -5.27 -0.19
N LYS A 213 -10.15 -3.93 -0.22
CA LYS A 213 -10.47 -3.15 -1.42
C LYS A 213 -9.41 -3.29 -2.50
N LEU A 214 -8.13 -3.22 -2.14
CA LEU A 214 -7.02 -3.36 -3.08
C LEU A 214 -7.04 -4.74 -3.76
N VAL A 215 -7.19 -5.83 -2.98
CA VAL A 215 -7.20 -7.19 -3.53
C VAL A 215 -8.33 -7.36 -4.55
N LEU A 216 -9.53 -6.86 -4.23
CA LEU A 216 -10.68 -6.88 -5.16
C LEU A 216 -10.37 -6.11 -6.45
N LEU A 217 -9.86 -4.88 -6.34
CA LEU A 217 -9.52 -4.06 -7.50
C LEU A 217 -8.47 -4.72 -8.39
N LEU A 218 -7.39 -5.23 -7.80
CA LEU A 218 -6.29 -5.83 -8.56
C LEU A 218 -6.72 -7.13 -9.26
N ASN A 219 -7.59 -7.92 -8.64
CA ASN A 219 -8.15 -9.11 -9.27
C ASN A 219 -9.10 -8.75 -10.42
N ASP A 220 -9.97 -7.76 -10.24
CA ASP A 220 -10.90 -7.31 -11.28
C ASP A 220 -10.17 -6.70 -12.48
N ARG A 221 -9.25 -5.77 -12.24
CA ARG A 221 -8.61 -4.97 -13.30
C ARG A 221 -7.40 -5.63 -13.93
N LEU A 222 -6.61 -6.37 -13.14
CA LEU A 222 -5.33 -6.94 -13.58
C LEU A 222 -5.33 -8.48 -13.59
N GLN A 223 -6.40 -9.13 -13.14
CA GLN A 223 -6.51 -10.60 -13.14
C GLN A 223 -5.32 -11.28 -12.43
N LEU A 224 -4.92 -10.75 -11.26
CA LEU A 224 -3.79 -11.30 -10.51
C LEU A 224 -4.09 -12.67 -9.89
N GLY A 225 -5.36 -12.97 -9.58
CA GLY A 225 -5.76 -14.25 -9.00
C GLY A 225 -5.33 -14.45 -7.54
N VAL A 226 -5.14 -13.36 -6.80
CA VAL A 226 -4.64 -13.39 -5.43
C VAL A 226 -5.80 -13.49 -4.44
N ASN A 227 -5.72 -14.43 -3.49
CA ASN A 227 -6.64 -14.51 -2.37
C ASN A 227 -5.88 -14.25 -1.07
N VAL A 228 -6.08 -13.06 -0.49
CA VAL A 228 -5.59 -12.73 0.86
C VAL A 228 -6.79 -12.74 1.80
N THR A 229 -6.79 -13.64 2.79
CA THR A 229 -7.80 -13.66 3.84
C THR A 229 -7.30 -12.85 5.03
N GLY A 230 -7.86 -11.64 5.23
CA GLY A 230 -7.61 -10.81 6.41
C GLY A 230 -8.44 -11.26 7.61
N LYS A 231 -8.08 -12.39 8.21
CA LYS A 231 -8.61 -12.82 9.52
C LYS A 231 -7.61 -12.49 10.62
#